data_AF-A0A2U2Z4J0-F1
#
_entry.id   AF-A0A2U2Z4J0-F1
#
_cell.length_a   1.000
_cell.length_b   1.000
_cell.length_c   1.000
_cell.angle_alpha   90.00
_cell.angle_beta   90.00
_cell.angle_gamma   90.00
#
_symmetry.space_group_name_H-M   'P 1'
#
loop_
_entity.id
_entity.type
_entity.pdbx_description
1 polymer ?
#
loop_
_entity_poly.entity_id
_entity_poly.type
_entity_poly.pdbx_seq_one_letter_code
_entity_poly.pdbx_strand_id
1 'polypeptide(L)'
;MRGAAPLHGRRPRPGRRAEPARLPGPRRTGHVAFPLIRDTILFTDRRLILIVKQGITGKKTEYHSIPYRSITHFAVETAGHFDLDAELKIWISGTPAPVEKTFTKGVDIYEVQAILTQFVAR
;
A
#
# COMPACT_ATOMS: atom_id res chain seq x y z
N MET A 1 48.14 -20.60 -25.06
CA MET A 1 47.75 -20.17 -23.70
C MET A 1 47.35 -18.71 -23.73
N ARG A 2 46.16 -18.40 -23.16
CA ARG A 2 45.63 -17.11 -22.67
C ARG A 2 45.66 -15.88 -23.59
N GLY A 3 44.49 -15.56 -24.15
CA GLY A 3 44.12 -14.20 -24.54
C GLY A 3 43.58 -13.40 -23.34
N ALA A 4 43.72 -12.07 -23.39
CA ALA A 4 43.04 -11.13 -22.51
C ALA A 4 42.75 -9.84 -23.28
N ALA A 5 41.46 -9.53 -23.46
CA ALA A 5 40.93 -8.27 -23.97
C ALA A 5 40.53 -7.35 -22.80
N PRO A 6 40.50 -6.01 -22.97
CA PRO A 6 40.36 -5.07 -21.87
C PRO A 6 38.89 -4.87 -21.42
N LEU A 7 38.74 -4.60 -20.12
CA LEU A 7 37.48 -4.40 -19.42
C LEU A 7 36.83 -3.06 -19.79
N HIS A 8 35.78 -3.08 -20.61
CA HIS A 8 34.86 -1.95 -20.74
C HIS A 8 33.80 -2.00 -19.63
N GLY A 9 33.88 -1.04 -18.71
CA GLY A 9 32.84 -0.74 -17.74
C GLY A 9 31.53 -0.37 -18.45
N ARG A 10 30.50 -1.18 -18.24
CA ARG A 10 29.15 -0.92 -18.75
C ARG A 10 28.54 0.23 -17.95
N ARG A 11 28.34 1.39 -18.60
CA ARG A 11 27.49 2.47 -18.09
C ARG A 11 26.05 1.96 -17.91
N PRO A 12 25.32 2.32 -16.84
CA PRO A 12 23.91 1.96 -16.70
C PRO A 12 23.06 2.77 -17.69
N ARG A 13 22.12 2.10 -18.36
CA ARG A 13 21.15 2.72 -19.28
C ARG A 13 20.09 3.50 -18.48
N PRO A 14 19.70 4.73 -18.87
CA PRO A 14 18.57 5.43 -18.25
C PRO A 14 17.27 4.91 -18.87
N GLY A 15 16.27 4.57 -18.05
CA GLY A 15 14.93 4.25 -18.57
C GLY A 15 14.07 3.23 -17.82
N ARG A 16 14.45 2.73 -16.64
CA ARG A 16 13.51 1.92 -15.84
C ARG A 16 12.61 2.83 -15.01
N ARG A 17 11.40 3.07 -15.51
CA ARG A 17 10.24 3.48 -14.70
C ARG A 17 10.14 2.48 -13.54
N ALA A 18 10.07 2.98 -12.30
CA ALA A 18 9.91 2.12 -11.12
C ALA A 18 8.63 1.30 -11.30
N GLU A 19 8.79 0.00 -11.50
CA GLU A 19 7.71 -0.97 -11.48
C GLU A 19 7.25 -1.08 -10.01
N PRO A 20 5.96 -0.88 -9.69
CA PRO A 20 5.51 -1.04 -8.31
C PRO A 20 5.71 -2.50 -7.94
N ALA A 21 6.57 -2.74 -6.95
CA ALA A 21 6.91 -4.08 -6.49
C ALA A 21 5.65 -4.82 -6.04
N ARG A 22 5.14 -5.71 -6.90
CA ARG A 22 4.16 -6.72 -6.50
C ARG A 22 4.88 -7.72 -5.61
N LEU A 23 4.54 -7.68 -4.33
CA LEU A 23 5.01 -8.66 -3.35
C LEU A 23 4.03 -9.86 -3.39
N PRO A 24 4.50 -11.06 -3.77
CA PRO A 24 3.65 -12.24 -3.79
C PRO A 24 3.37 -12.74 -2.36
N GLY A 25 2.11 -13.00 -2.03
CA GLY A 25 1.75 -13.81 -0.87
C GLY A 25 1.89 -15.32 -1.16
N PRO A 26 1.69 -16.23 -0.19
CA PRO A 26 1.67 -16.06 1.25
C PRO A 26 2.77 -16.91 1.93
N ARG A 27 3.73 -16.27 2.62
CA ARG A 27 4.45 -16.87 3.76
C ARG A 27 4.65 -15.78 4.79
N ARG A 28 4.35 -16.09 6.05
CA ARG A 28 4.41 -15.18 7.21
C ARG A 28 5.66 -14.28 7.12
N THR A 29 5.48 -12.98 7.42
CA THR A 29 6.41 -11.85 7.15
C THR A 29 6.54 -11.44 5.67
N GLY A 30 5.43 -11.01 5.08
CA GLY A 30 5.42 -10.25 3.83
C GLY A 30 4.76 -8.89 4.06
N HIS A 31 5.45 -7.81 3.75
CA HIS A 31 4.82 -6.49 3.65
C HIS A 31 3.99 -6.46 2.37
N VAL A 32 2.78 -5.90 2.39
CA VAL A 32 1.96 -5.73 1.18
C VAL A 32 1.62 -4.26 1.03
N ALA A 33 1.93 -3.67 -0.12
CA ALA A 33 1.71 -2.26 -0.38
C ALA A 33 0.65 -2.09 -1.47
N PHE A 34 -0.37 -1.29 -1.17
CA PHE A 34 -1.41 -0.89 -2.11
C PHE A 34 -1.24 0.60 -2.42
N PRO A 35 -0.87 0.97 -3.66
CA PRO A 35 -0.85 2.36 -4.09
C PRO A 35 -2.27 2.86 -4.33
N LEU A 36 -2.65 3.97 -3.71
CA LEU A 36 -3.90 4.68 -3.94
C LEU A 36 -3.64 5.89 -4.86
N ILE A 37 -4.67 6.69 -5.13
CA ILE A 37 -4.58 7.88 -6.00
C ILE A 37 -3.47 8.85 -5.53
N ARG A 38 -3.44 9.13 -4.22
CA ARG A 38 -2.46 10.03 -3.58
C ARG A 38 -1.58 9.35 -2.54
N ASP A 39 -2.07 8.24 -2.00
CA ASP A 39 -1.55 7.64 -0.79
C ASP A 39 -0.99 6.25 -1.06
N THR A 40 -0.37 5.64 -0.06
CA THR A 40 -0.03 4.22 -0.09
C THR A 40 -0.42 3.60 1.23
N ILE A 41 -1.09 2.45 1.18
CA ILE A 41 -1.38 1.64 2.35
C ILE A 41 -0.39 0.50 2.39
N LEU A 42 0.36 0.40 3.48
CA LEU A 42 1.33 -0.66 3.73
C LEU A 42 0.86 -1.55 4.88
N PHE A 43 0.55 -2.80 4.56
CA PHE A 43 0.29 -3.86 5.53
C PHE A 43 1.61 -4.47 6.01
N THR A 44 1.71 -4.67 7.32
CA THR A 44 2.88 -5.27 7.96
C THR A 44 2.43 -6.42 8.86
N ASP A 45 3.33 -6.95 9.70
CA ASP A 45 2.99 -8.00 10.66
C ASP A 45 2.12 -7.51 11.83
N ARG A 46 2.23 -6.22 12.21
CA ARG A 46 1.61 -5.68 13.45
C ARG A 46 0.74 -4.44 13.24
N ARG A 47 0.88 -3.77 12.12
CA ARG A 47 0.25 -2.46 11.85
C ARG A 47 0.02 -2.23 10.38
N LEU A 48 -0.98 -1.41 10.09
CA LEU A 48 -1.16 -0.74 8.81
C LEU A 48 -0.45 0.62 8.85
N ILE A 49 0.25 0.99 7.78
CA ILE A 49 0.91 2.29 7.66
C ILE A 49 0.32 3.03 6.47
N LEU A 50 -0.25 4.20 6.72
CA LEU A 50 -0.72 5.12 5.70
C LEU A 50 0.41 6.09 5.36
N ILE A 51 0.79 6.13 4.10
CA ILE A 51 1.82 7.02 3.58
C ILE A 51 1.13 8.07 2.72
N VAL A 52 1.12 9.32 3.18
CA VAL A 52 0.40 10.43 2.54
C VAL A 52 1.41 11.50 2.11
N LYS A 53 1.36 11.90 0.84
CA LYS A 53 2.14 13.06 0.37
C LYS A 53 1.38 14.35 0.67
N GLN A 54 1.97 15.19 1.51
CA GLN A 54 1.42 16.49 1.91
C GLN A 54 2.05 17.65 1.14
N GLY A 55 1.25 18.70 0.96
CA GLY A 55 1.67 20.00 0.41
C GLY A 55 1.66 20.06 -1.11
N ILE A 56 1.61 21.29 -1.64
CA ILE A 56 1.52 21.60 -3.08
C ILE A 56 2.71 21.01 -3.86
N THR A 57 3.89 20.95 -3.23
CA THR A 57 5.12 20.43 -3.84
C THR A 57 5.29 18.91 -3.70
N GLY A 58 4.44 18.24 -2.91
CA GLY A 58 4.52 16.80 -2.65
C GLY A 58 5.82 16.34 -1.94
N LYS A 59 6.62 17.26 -1.41
CA LYS A 59 7.90 16.96 -0.76
C LYS A 59 7.75 16.47 0.69
N LYS A 60 6.65 16.83 1.36
CA LYS A 60 6.39 16.37 2.72
C LYS A 60 5.66 15.03 2.65
N THR A 61 6.15 14.03 3.37
CA THR A 61 5.49 12.73 3.49
C THR A 61 5.12 12.49 4.95
N GLU A 62 3.86 12.19 5.20
CA GLU A 62 3.36 11.75 6.51
C GLU A 62 3.25 10.23 6.52
N TYR A 63 3.70 9.63 7.62
CA TYR A 63 3.58 8.19 7.88
C TYR A 63 2.71 8.00 9.12
N HIS A 64 1.48 7.54 8.92
CA HIS A 64 0.54 7.28 10.01
C HIS A 64 0.44 5.76 10.25
N SER A 65 1.03 5.32 11.36
CA SER A 65 1.08 3.91 11.77
C SER A 65 -0.10 3.57 12.68
N ILE A 66 -0.97 2.66 12.24
CA ILE A 66 -2.15 2.18 12.95
C ILE A 66 -1.95 0.71 13.34
N PRO A 67 -1.74 0.39 14.63
CA PRO A 67 -1.69 -1.00 15.11
C PRO A 67 -3.00 -1.75 14.82
N TYR A 68 -2.92 -3.02 14.43
CA TYR A 68 -4.14 -3.80 14.15
C TYR A 68 -5.04 -3.92 15.38
N ARG A 69 -4.45 -4.09 16.57
CA ARG A 69 -5.17 -4.16 17.85
C ARG A 69 -5.97 -2.91 18.22
N SER A 70 -5.69 -1.76 17.60
CA SER A 70 -6.42 -0.52 17.85
C SER A 70 -7.57 -0.29 16.87
N ILE A 71 -7.69 -1.12 15.83
CA ILE A 71 -8.81 -1.06 14.89
C ILE A 71 -9.99 -1.75 15.54
N THR A 72 -11.09 -1.01 15.75
CA THR A 72 -12.30 -1.55 16.38
C THR A 72 -13.21 -2.21 15.37
N HIS A 73 -13.34 -1.62 14.19
CA HIS A 73 -14.07 -2.15 13.05
C HIS A 73 -13.65 -1.41 11.77
N PHE A 74 -14.03 -1.95 10.62
CA PHE A 74 -13.84 -1.31 9.32
C PHE A 74 -15.04 -1.60 8.41
N ALA A 75 -15.22 -0.76 7.39
CA ALA A 75 -16.23 -0.93 6.37
C ALA A 75 -15.63 -0.68 5.00
N VAL A 76 -16.14 -1.39 3.99
CA VAL A 76 -15.81 -1.18 2.58
C VAL A 76 -17.08 -0.82 1.86
N GLU A 77 -17.09 0.31 1.17
CA GLU A 77 -18.20 0.80 0.39
C GLU A 77 -17.76 0.80 -1.08
N THR A 78 -18.35 -0.09 -1.88
CA THR A 78 -18.17 -0.08 -3.33
C THR A 78 -19.27 0.75 -3.94
N ALA A 79 -18.94 1.75 -4.75
CA ALA A 79 -19.95 2.34 -5.60
C ALA A 79 -20.43 1.26 -6.62
N GLY A 80 -21.67 1.35 -7.09
CA GLY A 80 -22.38 0.24 -7.77
C GLY A 80 -21.69 -0.33 -9.01
N HIS A 81 -22.31 -1.27 -9.72
CA HIS A 81 -21.71 -2.13 -10.77
C HIS A 81 -20.86 -1.42 -11.87
N PHE A 82 -20.96 -0.11 -12.03
CA PHE A 82 -20.23 0.72 -13.00
C PHE A 82 -19.21 1.69 -12.41
N ASP A 83 -19.23 1.87 -11.10
CA ASP A 83 -18.46 2.90 -10.43
C ASP A 83 -17.16 2.29 -9.89
N LEU A 84 -16.07 3.00 -10.16
CA LEU A 84 -14.71 2.44 -10.19
C LEU A 84 -13.94 2.73 -8.93
N ASP A 85 -14.62 3.44 -8.05
CA ASP A 85 -14.10 3.97 -6.82
C ASP A 85 -14.73 3.18 -5.67
N ALA A 86 -13.86 2.73 -4.77
CA ALA A 86 -14.27 2.07 -3.54
C ALA A 86 -13.69 2.84 -2.36
N GLU A 87 -14.45 2.89 -1.27
CA GLU A 87 -14.07 3.60 -0.07
C GLU A 87 -13.84 2.61 1.08
N LEU A 88 -12.71 2.77 1.76
CA LEU A 88 -12.40 2.05 2.99
C LEU A 88 -12.52 3.02 4.17
N LYS A 89 -13.28 2.60 5.17
CA LYS A 89 -13.48 3.33 6.44
C LYS A 89 -12.90 2.47 7.57
N ILE A 90 -11.93 3.01 8.33
CA ILE A 90 -11.30 2.32 9.46
C ILE A 90 -11.57 3.09 10.75
N TRP A 91 -12.21 2.45 11.73
CA TRP A 91 -12.40 3.04 13.05
C TRP A 91 -11.28 2.61 13.99
N ILE A 92 -10.68 3.61 14.63
CA ILE A 92 -9.60 3.42 15.60
C ILE A 92 -10.17 3.69 16.99
N SER A 93 -9.78 2.88 17.97
CA SER A 93 -10.17 3.09 19.36
C SER A 93 -9.77 4.49 19.83
N GLY A 94 -10.74 5.24 20.36
CA GLY A 94 -10.53 6.60 20.86
C GLY A 94 -10.64 7.71 19.80
N THR A 95 -10.90 7.39 18.53
CA THR A 95 -11.19 8.40 17.49
C THR A 95 -12.68 8.41 17.14
N PRO A 96 -13.35 9.57 17.13
CA PRO A 96 -14.79 9.65 16.86
C PRO A 96 -15.15 9.43 15.38
N ALA A 97 -14.23 9.76 14.47
CA ALA A 97 -14.42 9.62 13.03
C ALA A 97 -13.47 8.55 12.46
N PRO A 98 -13.90 7.82 11.41
CA PRO A 98 -13.04 6.85 10.75
C PRO A 98 -11.92 7.55 9.95
N VAL A 99 -10.87 6.78 9.67
CA VAL A 99 -9.93 7.12 8.61
C VAL A 99 -10.48 6.61 7.29
N GLU A 100 -10.71 7.52 6.35
CA GLU A 100 -11.31 7.23 5.05
C GLU A 100 -10.25 7.22 3.95
N LYS A 101 -10.32 6.22 3.06
CA LYS A 101 -9.41 6.07 1.92
C LYS A 101 -10.14 5.60 0.68
N THR A 102 -9.98 6.36 -0.41
CA THR A 102 -10.55 6.04 -1.71
C THR A 102 -9.55 5.26 -2.57
N PHE A 103 -10.03 4.17 -3.13
CA PHE A 103 -9.36 3.29 -4.08
C PHE A 103 -9.94 3.52 -5.46
N THR A 104 -9.11 3.41 -6.48
CA THR A 104 -9.54 3.38 -7.88
C THR A 104 -9.41 1.98 -8.43
N LYS A 105 -9.97 1.77 -9.62
CA LYS A 105 -9.92 0.56 -10.46
C LYS A 105 -8.57 -0.20 -10.53
N GLY A 106 -7.45 0.44 -10.21
CA GLY A 106 -6.12 -0.19 -10.21
C GLY A 106 -5.83 -1.07 -8.99
N VAL A 107 -6.65 -1.00 -7.94
CA VAL A 107 -6.48 -1.78 -6.72
C VAL A 107 -7.71 -2.66 -6.48
N ASP A 108 -7.46 -3.95 -6.25
CA ASP A 108 -8.51 -4.87 -5.84
C ASP A 108 -8.89 -4.63 -4.38
N ILE A 109 -10.03 -3.97 -4.16
CA ILE A 109 -10.53 -3.66 -2.82
C ILE A 109 -10.91 -4.92 -2.04
N TYR A 110 -11.28 -6.01 -2.71
CA TYR A 110 -11.60 -7.28 -2.05
C TYR A 110 -10.34 -7.94 -1.48
N GLU A 111 -9.20 -7.78 -2.15
CA GLU A 111 -7.90 -8.21 -1.60
C GLU A 111 -7.55 -7.43 -0.33
N VAL A 112 -7.75 -6.10 -0.35
CA VAL A 112 -7.55 -5.23 0.82
C VAL A 112 -8.47 -5.65 1.98
N GLN A 113 -9.74 -5.92 1.69
CA GLN A 113 -10.72 -6.41 2.67
C GLN A 113 -10.29 -7.76 3.28
N ALA A 114 -9.86 -8.70 2.45
CA ALA A 114 -9.42 -10.02 2.90
C ALA A 114 -8.19 -9.92 3.83
N ILE A 115 -7.22 -9.07 3.47
CA ILE A 115 -6.02 -8.83 4.28
C ILE A 115 -6.39 -8.16 5.62
N LEU A 116 -7.24 -7.13 5.62
CA LEU A 116 -7.71 -6.49 6.85
C LEU A 116 -8.39 -7.50 7.78
N THR A 117 -9.24 -8.36 7.23
CA THR A 117 -9.92 -9.41 7.99
C THR A 117 -8.92 -10.34 8.67
N GLN A 118 -7.85 -10.75 7.98
CA GLN A 118 -6.82 -11.63 8.54
C GLN A 118 -6.08 -11.03 9.74
N PHE A 119 -5.91 -9.70 9.77
CA PHE A 119 -5.13 -9.02 10.80
C PHE A 119 -5.98 -8.45 11.95
N VAL A 120 -7.21 -8.00 11.66
CA VAL A 120 -8.09 -7.34 12.63
C VAL A 120 -8.97 -8.35 13.38
N ALA A 121 -9.44 -9.42 12.73
CA ALA A 121 -10.35 -10.39 13.35
C ALA A 121 -9.64 -11.46 14.20
N ARG A 122 -8.42 -11.18 14.68
CA ARG A 122 -7.53 -12.16 15.32
C ARG A 122 -7.39 -11.96 16.82
#